data_AF-A0A2E8MCN7-F1
#
_entry.id   AF-A0A2E8MCN7-F1
#
_cell.length_a   1.000
_cell.length_b   1.000
_cell.length_c   1.000
_cell.angle_alpha   90.00
_cell.angle_beta   90.00
_cell.angle_gamma   90.00
#
_symmetry.space_group_name_H-M   'P 1'
#
loop_
_entity.id
_entity.type
_entity.pdbx_description
1 polymer ?
#
loop_
_entity_poly.entity_id
_entity_poly.type
_entity_poly.pdbx_seq_one_letter_code
_entity_poly.pdbx_strand_id
1 'polypeptide(L)' 'MIRKVEALEGVVGVIIGRSYGGKSLGRGGTTGTIRVQREISGGLKAVTQTAKGVQELFIRTEAGCAKGVWEKVRELES' A
#
# COMPACT_ATOMS: atom_id res chain seq x y z
N MET A 1 8.40 -1.41 -5.49
CA MET A 1 7.30 -1.98 -4.68
C MET A 1 5.93 -1.81 -5.31
N ILE A 2 5.51 -0.59 -5.70
CA ILE A 2 4.17 -0.31 -6.24
C ILE A 2 3.76 -1.28 -7.38
N ARG A 3 4.64 -1.51 -8.37
CA ARG A 3 4.40 -2.47 -9.45
C ARG A 3 4.11 -3.91 -8.97
N LYS A 4 4.70 -4.34 -7.85
CA LYS A 4 4.42 -5.66 -7.27
C LYS A 4 3.00 -5.72 -6.70
N VAL A 5 2.52 -4.63 -6.10
CA VAL A 5 1.14 -4.52 -5.60
C VAL A 5 0.15 -4.47 -6.75
N GLU A 6 0.43 -3.72 -7.82
CA GLU A 6 -0.41 -3.67 -9.03
C GLU A 6 -0.55 -5.04 -9.71
N ALA A 7 0.46 -5.91 -9.59
CA ALA A 7 0.45 -7.26 -10.16
C ALA A 7 -0.26 -8.30 -9.27
N LEU A 8 -0.74 -7.93 -8.08
CA LEU A 8 -1.48 -8.87 -7.23
C LEU A 8 -2.87 -9.14 -7.82
N GLU A 9 -3.22 -10.42 -7.93
CA GLU A 9 -4.58 -10.83 -8.27
C GLU A 9 -5.59 -10.20 -7.31
N GLY A 10 -6.66 -9.65 -7.90
CA GLY A 10 -7.70 -8.89 -7.20
C GLY A 10 -7.42 -7.39 -7.09
N VAL A 11 -6.25 -6.90 -7.52
CA VAL A 11 -5.94 -5.47 -7.64
C VAL A 11 -6.32 -4.95 -9.03
N VAL A 12 -7.12 -3.89 -9.04
CA VAL A 12 -7.53 -3.18 -10.26
C VAL A 12 -6.56 -2.05 -10.61
N GLY A 13 -5.95 -1.45 -9.58
CA GLY A 13 -4.93 -0.41 -9.76
C GLY A 13 -4.50 0.23 -8.44
N VAL A 14 -3.41 0.98 -8.48
CA VAL A 14 -2.89 1.71 -7.33
C VAL A 14 -2.85 3.21 -7.64
N ILE A 15 -3.53 3.99 -6.81
CA ILE A 15 -3.59 5.45 -6.93
C ILE A 15 -2.65 6.07 -5.92
N ILE A 16 -1.80 7.00 -6.37
CA ILE A 16 -0.87 7.73 -5.51
C ILE A 16 -1.56 8.99 -4.96
N GLY A 17 -1.61 9.10 -3.63
CA GLY A 17 -2.25 10.19 -2.92
C GLY A 17 -1.30 11.32 -2.51
N ARG A 18 -1.51 11.90 -1.32
CA ARG A 18 -0.65 12.97 -0.81
C ARG A 18 0.72 12.43 -0.37
N SER A 19 1.72 13.29 -0.54
CA SER A 19 3.07 13.05 -0.03
C SER A 19 3.30 13.81 1.27
N TYR A 20 3.94 13.16 2.24
CA TYR A 20 4.30 13.73 3.53
C TYR A 20 5.81 13.64 3.72
N GLY A 21 6.51 14.69 3.29
CA GLY A 21 7.97 14.80 3.44
C GLY A 21 8.42 14.80 4.90
N GLY A 22 9.59 14.19 5.15
CA GLY A 22 10.20 14.11 6.49
C GLY A 22 9.47 13.19 7.48
N LYS A 23 8.39 12.50 7.05
CA LYS A 23 7.71 11.49 7.86
C LYS A 23 8.31 10.10 7.63
N SER A 24 8.17 9.23 8.62
CA SER A 24 8.66 7.85 8.56
C SER A 24 7.61 6.87 9.09
N LEU A 25 7.60 5.65 8.56
CA LEU A 25 6.81 4.52 9.10
C LEU A 25 7.41 3.91 10.37
N GLY A 26 8.51 4.46 10.88
CA GLY A 26 9.20 4.04 12.09
C GLY A 26 10.17 2.87 11.86
N ARG A 27 10.54 2.17 12.94
CA ARG A 27 11.43 0.98 12.86
C ARG A 27 10.85 -0.03 11.87
N GLY A 28 11.70 -0.50 10.94
CA GLY A 28 11.33 -1.44 9.88
C GLY A 28 10.75 -0.80 8.61
N GLY A 29 10.57 0.53 8.57
CA GLY A 29 10.12 1.25 7.38
C GLY A 29 11.28 1.69 6.49
N THR A 30 11.88 0.79 5.72
CA THR A 30 12.87 1.13 4.70
C THR A 30 12.18 1.64 3.43
N THR A 31 12.91 2.27 2.51
CA THR A 31 12.31 2.74 1.25
C THR A 31 11.66 1.57 0.50
N GLY A 32 10.37 1.72 0.19
CA GLY A 32 9.56 0.70 -0.47
C GLY A 32 8.64 -0.09 0.46
N THR A 33 8.79 -0.03 1.79
CA THR A 33 7.83 -0.60 2.75
C THR A 33 6.41 -0.09 2.47
N ILE A 34 5.38 -0.92 2.53
CA ILE A 34 3.96 -0.59 2.29
C ILE A 34 3.11 -1.06 3.46
N ARG A 35 2.61 -0.12 4.27
CA ARG A 35 1.72 -0.42 5.37
C ARG A 35 0.27 -0.14 5.00
N VAL A 36 -0.55 -1.19 4.97
CA VAL A 36 -2.00 -1.05 4.88
C VAL A 36 -2.52 -0.49 6.21
N GLN A 37 -3.36 0.54 6.14
CA GLN A 37 -3.91 1.23 7.32
C GLN A 37 -5.32 0.75 7.64
N ARG A 38 -6.17 0.59 6.63
CA ARG A 38 -7.56 0.14 6.75
C ARG A 38 -8.16 -0.21 5.39
N GLU A 39 -9.22 -0.99 5.42
CA GLU A 39 -10.13 -1.16 4.28
C GLU A 39 -10.98 0.10 4.09
N ILE A 40 -11.31 0.39 2.83
CA ILE A 40 -12.18 1.49 2.41
C ILE A 40 -13.12 0.98 1.31
N SER A 41 -14.15 1.76 0.96
CA SER A 41 -15.04 1.39 -0.14
C SER A 41 -14.27 1.16 -1.45
N GLY A 42 -14.30 -0.09 -1.93
CA GLY A 42 -13.63 -0.53 -3.15
C GLY A 42 -12.12 -0.72 -3.06
N GLY A 43 -11.56 -0.94 -1.86
CA GLY A 43 -10.18 -1.41 -1.71
C GLY A 43 -9.52 -1.04 -0.39
N LEU A 44 -8.24 -0.68 -0.43
CA LEU A 44 -7.42 -0.45 0.76
C LEU A 44 -6.81 0.95 0.76
N LYS A 45 -6.75 1.58 1.94
CA LYS A 45 -5.90 2.74 2.19
C LYS A 45 -4.57 2.24 2.76
N ALA A 46 -3.47 2.62 2.12
CA ALA A 46 -2.12 2.25 2.52
C ALA A 46 -1.17 3.46 2.42
N VAL A 47 0.04 3.26 2.90
CA VAL A 47 1.14 4.23 2.81
C VAL A 47 2.42 3.50 2.45
N THR A 48 3.29 4.13 1.64
CA THR A 48 4.62 3.62 1.34
C THR A 48 5.71 4.54 1.84
N GLN A 49 6.79 3.97 2.38
CA GLN A 49 8.00 4.72 2.70
C GLN A 49 8.75 5.04 1.41
N THR A 50 9.13 6.29 1.24
CA THR A 50 10.00 6.79 0.18
C THR A 50 11.31 7.31 0.79
N ALA A 51 12.28 7.64 -0.07
CA ALA A 51 13.52 8.29 0.36
C ALA A 51 13.30 9.68 1.00
N LYS A 52 12.18 10.35 0.69
CA LYS A 52 11.90 11.73 1.15
C LYS A 52 10.85 11.81 2.25
N GLY A 53 10.14 10.72 2.55
CA GLY A 53 9.01 10.72 3.48
C GLY A 53 8.05 9.57 3.25
N VAL A 54 6.78 9.76 3.63
CA VAL A 54 5.71 8.78 3.43
C VAL A 54 4.77 9.24 2.31
N GLN A 55 4.31 8.30 1.49
CA GLN A 55 3.41 8.55 0.36
C GLN A 55 2.11 7.76 0.54
N GLU A 56 0.95 8.40 0.42
CA GLU A 56 -0.33 7.68 0.43
C GLU A 56 -0.51 6.85 -0.84
N LEU A 57 -1.09 5.67 -0.64
CA LEU A 57 -1.52 4.75 -1.69
C LEU A 57 -2.99 4.37 -1.46
N PHE A 58 -3.77 4.32 -2.52
CA PHE A 58 -5.09 3.73 -2.53
C PHE A 58 -5.08 2.55 -3.49
N ILE A 59 -5.20 1.35 -2.95
CA ILE A 59 -5.18 0.12 -3.73
C ILE A 59 -6.62 -0.21 -4.05
N ARG A 60 -7.04 -0.06 -5.31
CA ARG A 60 -8.37 -0.44 -5.77
C ARG A 60 -8.40 -1.94 -5.96
N THR A 61 -9.43 -2.59 -5.45
CA THR A 61 -9.60 -4.04 -5.58
C THR A 61 -10.91 -4.37 -6.27
N GLU A 62 -10.98 -5.58 -6.82
CA GLU A 62 -12.24 -6.19 -7.19
C GLU A 62 -13.12 -6.37 -5.94
N ALA A 63 -14.43 -6.49 -6.16
CA ALA A 63 -15.40 -6.65 -5.07
C ALA A 63 -15.14 -7.97 -4.31
N GLY A 64 -15.03 -7.89 -2.99
CA GLY A 64 -14.75 -9.05 -2.13
C GLY A 64 -13.27 -9.43 -2.00
N CYS A 65 -12.37 -8.83 -2.78
CA CYS A 65 -10.95 -9.20 -2.78
C CYS A 65 -10.09 -8.43 -1.76
N ALA A 66 -10.62 -7.38 -1.13
CA ALA A 66 -9.84 -6.45 -0.29
C ALA A 66 -9.05 -7.16 0.83
N LYS A 67 -9.69 -8.10 1.55
CA LYS A 67 -9.03 -8.87 2.61
C LYS A 67 -7.88 -9.73 2.09
N GLY A 68 -8.09 -10.44 0.97
CA GLY A 68 -7.06 -11.28 0.36
C GLY A 68 -5.88 -10.46 -0.15
N VAL A 69 -6.16 -9.31 -0.78
CA VAL A 69 -5.12 -8.36 -1.20
C VAL A 69 -4.35 -7.81 0.01
N TRP A 70 -5.03 -7.53 1.13
CA TRP A 70 -4.35 -7.06 2.35
C TRP A 70 -3.29 -8.08 2.80
N GLU A 71 -3.66 -9.35 2.96
CA GLU A 71 -2.71 -10.38 3.41
C GLU A 71 -1.54 -10.53 2.43
N LYS A 72 -1.79 -10.56 1.12
CA LYS A 72 -0.74 -10.59 0.08
C LYS A 72 0.20 -9.37 0.17
N VAL A 73 -0.31 -8.18 0.48
CA VAL A 73 0.54 -6.99 0.68
C VAL A 73 1.45 -7.13 1.90
N ARG A 74 0.96 -7.74 2.99
CA ARG A 74 1.79 -7.99 4.19
C ARG A 74 2.91 -8.99 3.91
N GLU A 75 2.64 -10.02 3.10
CA GLU A 75 3.64 -11.01 2.68
C GLU A 75 4.76 -10.37 1.84
N LEU A 76 4.47 -9.33 1.05
CA LEU A 76 5.50 -8.59 0.30
C LEU A 76 6.48 -7.82 1.20
N GLU A 77 6.14 -7.57 2.46
CA GLU A 77 7.01 -6.89 3.43
C GLU A 77 7.94 -7.85 4.19
N SER A 78 7.70 -9.16 4.09
CA SER A 78 8.49 -10.23 4.75
C SER A 78 9.64 -10.70 3.87
#